data_AF-A0A126REL0-F1
#
_entry.id   AF-A0A126REL0-F1
#
_cell.length_a   1.000
_cell.length_b   1.000
_cell.length_c   1.000
_cell.angle_alpha   90.00
_cell.angle_beta   90.00
_cell.angle_gamma   90.00
#
_symmetry.space_group_name_H-M   'P 1'
#
loop_
_entity.id
_entity.type
_entity.pdbx_description
1 polymer ?
#
loop_
_entity_poly.entity_id
_entity_poly.type
_entity_poly.pdbx_seq_one_letter_code
_entity_poly.pdbx_strand_id
1 'polypeptide(L)'
;MFHLATFDEIAGIAHGIETTNPAMVDRIRRAADRLNRYEIAARLAQAIAEAADAAHVRAFEQAQFGEASADAIVDSEYYDDLAAAWSLVAGEHQLISPDAIFAHDGSVH
;
A
#
# COMPACT_ATOMS: atom_id res chain seq x y z
N MET A 1 18.67 -0.08 -2.36
CA MET A 1 18.44 -1.33 -1.62
C MET A 1 16.99 -1.29 -1.19
N PHE A 2 16.09 -1.94 -1.93
CA PHE A 2 14.68 -2.00 -1.55
C PHE A 2 14.57 -2.94 -0.35
N HIS A 3 14.23 -2.37 0.81
CA HIS A 3 13.92 -3.16 1.99
C HIS A 3 12.52 -3.74 1.77
N LEU A 4 12.45 -4.99 1.36
CA LEU A 4 11.21 -5.76 1.42
C LEU A 4 10.93 -5.96 2.90
N ALA A 5 10.05 -5.12 3.46
CA ALA A 5 9.58 -5.25 4.83
C ALA A 5 9.18 -6.71 5.08
N THR A 6 9.82 -7.33 6.06
CA THR A 6 9.53 -8.70 6.46
C THR A 6 8.05 -8.81 6.78
N PHE A 7 7.39 -9.88 6.33
CA PHE A 7 5.94 -10.12 6.47
C PHE A 7 5.37 -9.81 7.86
N ASP A 8 6.18 -9.94 8.91
CA ASP A 8 5.84 -9.59 10.31
C ASP A 8 5.51 -8.09 10.50
N GLU A 9 6.25 -7.20 9.84
CA GLU A 9 6.02 -5.75 9.84
C GLU A 9 4.74 -5.39 9.07
N ILE A 10 4.48 -6.09 7.97
CA ILE A 10 3.25 -5.94 7.17
C ILE A 10 2.04 -6.49 7.93
N ALA A 11 2.17 -7.62 8.64
CA ALA A 11 1.10 -8.21 9.45
C ALA A 11 0.71 -7.31 10.65
N GLY A 12 1.69 -6.65 11.26
CA GLY A 12 1.46 -5.64 12.31
C GLY A 12 0.72 -4.41 11.79
N ILE A 13 1.12 -3.90 10.62
CA ILE A 13 0.44 -2.78 9.94
C ILE A 13 -0.98 -3.19 9.51
N ALA A 14 -1.15 -4.39 8.96
CA ALA A 14 -2.43 -4.96 8.54
C ALA A 14 -3.47 -4.98 9.68
N HIS A 15 -3.09 -5.49 10.85
CA HIS A 15 -4.01 -5.52 11.98
C HIS A 15 -4.29 -4.13 12.56
N GLY A 16 -3.28 -3.25 12.52
CA GLY A 16 -3.42 -1.84 12.90
C GLY A 16 -4.41 -1.09 12.01
N ILE A 17 -4.32 -1.25 10.69
CA ILE A 17 -5.21 -0.58 9.75
C ILE A 17 -6.64 -1.12 9.79
N GLU A 18 -6.84 -2.43 9.98
CA GLU A 18 -8.17 -3.01 10.18
C GLU A 18 -8.87 -2.45 11.43
N THR A 19 -8.11 -2.19 12.49
CA THR A 19 -8.65 -1.60 13.73
C THR A 19 -9.00 -0.13 13.54
N THR A 20 -8.18 0.59 12.78
CA THR A 20 -8.29 2.06 12.62
C THR A 20 -9.29 2.44 11.55
N ASN A 21 -9.37 1.69 10.45
CA ASN A 21 -10.22 1.98 9.30
C ASN A 21 -10.83 0.71 8.63
N PRO A 22 -11.71 -0.02 9.35
CA PRO A 22 -12.30 -1.27 8.84
C PRO A 22 -13.13 -1.06 7.57
N ALA A 23 -13.79 0.10 7.44
CA ALA A 23 -14.64 0.42 6.30
C ALA A 23 -13.84 0.57 4.98
N MET A 24 -12.61 1.11 5.04
CA MET A 24 -11.74 1.21 3.88
C MET A 24 -11.29 -0.17 3.42
N VAL A 25 -10.84 -1.02 4.35
CA VAL A 25 -10.39 -2.38 4.06
C VAL A 25 -11.52 -3.18 3.40
N ASP A 26 -12.73 -3.15 3.96
CA ASP A 26 -13.89 -3.84 3.39
C ASP A 26 -14.22 -3.38 1.96
N ARG A 27 -14.08 -2.07 1.69
CA ARG A 27 -14.29 -1.51 0.36
C ARG A 27 -13.25 -2.03 -0.63
N ILE A 28 -11.99 -2.10 -0.23
CA ILE A 28 -10.89 -2.58 -1.09
C ILE A 28 -11.01 -4.07 -1.34
N ARG A 29 -11.34 -4.89 -0.33
CA ARG A 29 -11.64 -6.32 -0.51
C ARG A 29 -12.72 -6.54 -1.57
N ARG A 30 -13.86 -5.84 -1.45
CA ARG A 30 -14.95 -5.92 -2.45
C ARG A 30 -14.53 -5.47 -3.84
N ALA A 31 -13.59 -4.53 -3.96
CA ALA A 31 -13.03 -4.12 -5.24
C ALA A 31 -12.11 -5.21 -5.81
N ALA A 32 -11.26 -5.79 -4.97
CA ALA A 32 -10.31 -6.84 -5.33
C ALA A 32 -10.98 -8.15 -5.77
N ASP A 33 -12.17 -8.47 -5.25
CA ASP A 33 -12.98 -9.63 -5.69
C ASP A 33 -13.21 -9.67 -7.22
N ARG A 34 -13.14 -8.53 -7.89
CA ARG A 34 -13.36 -8.39 -9.34
C ARG A 34 -12.06 -8.25 -10.15
N LEU A 35 -10.91 -8.27 -9.48
CA LEU A 35 -9.61 -8.01 -10.08
C LEU A 35 -8.77 -9.30 -10.11
N ASN A 36 -7.96 -9.43 -11.14
CA ASN A 36 -6.95 -10.46 -11.19
C ASN A 36 -5.69 -10.06 -10.39
N ARG A 37 -4.79 -11.02 -10.18
CA ARG A 37 -3.55 -10.84 -9.41
C ARG A 37 -2.67 -9.69 -9.91
N TYR A 38 -2.54 -9.50 -11.21
CA TYR A 38 -1.75 -8.41 -11.78
C TYR A 38 -2.41 -7.04 -11.58
N GLU A 39 -3.74 -6.99 -11.66
CA GLU A 39 -4.50 -5.77 -11.39
C GLU A 39 -4.40 -5.36 -9.93
N ILE A 40 -4.46 -6.31 -8.99
CA ILE A 40 -4.26 -6.05 -7.56
C ILE A 40 -2.84 -5.55 -7.32
N ALA A 41 -1.82 -6.18 -7.92
CA ALA A 41 -0.43 -5.72 -7.83
C ALA A 41 -0.24 -4.30 -8.40
N ALA A 42 -0.87 -3.98 -9.53
CA ALA A 42 -0.83 -2.65 -10.12
C ALA A 42 -1.52 -1.60 -9.21
N ARG A 43 -2.66 -1.97 -8.59
CA ARG A 43 -3.35 -1.10 -7.63
C ARG A 43 -2.52 -0.84 -6.37
N LEU A 44 -1.84 -1.87 -5.86
CA LEU A 44 -0.90 -1.71 -4.75
C LEU A 44 0.27 -0.79 -5.13
N ALA A 45 0.90 -1.02 -6.28
CA ALA A 45 2.01 -0.18 -6.74
C ALA A 45 1.60 1.29 -6.91
N GLN A 46 0.39 1.55 -7.44
CA GLN A 46 -0.16 2.89 -7.56
C GLN A 46 -0.40 3.52 -6.18
N ALA A 47 -1.01 2.79 -5.24
CA ALA A 47 -1.27 3.30 -3.90
C ALA A 47 0.03 3.65 -3.14
N ILE A 48 1.08 2.84 -3.28
CA ILE A 48 2.40 3.14 -2.72
C ILE A 48 3.00 4.41 -3.33
N ALA A 49 2.87 4.60 -4.65
CA ALA A 49 3.35 5.80 -5.32
C ALA A 49 2.61 7.06 -4.83
N GLU A 50 1.28 6.99 -4.73
CA GLU A 50 0.44 8.09 -4.23
C GLU A 50 0.78 8.44 -2.76
N ALA A 51 1.02 7.44 -1.91
CA ALA A 51 1.48 7.64 -0.54
C ALA A 51 2.85 8.32 -0.46
N ALA A 52 3.79 7.90 -1.31
CA ALA A 52 5.11 8.52 -1.40
C ALA A 52 5.05 9.97 -1.86
N ASP A 53 4.21 10.26 -2.86
CA ASP A 53 4.00 11.62 -3.36
C ASP A 53 3.35 12.52 -2.29
N ALA A 54 2.32 12.04 -1.59
CA ALA A 54 1.67 12.78 -0.51
C ALA A 54 2.63 13.04 0.67
N ALA A 55 3.43 12.04 1.05
CA ALA A 55 4.48 12.20 2.06
C ALA A 55 5.54 13.22 1.61
N HIS A 56 5.90 13.23 0.33
CA HIS A 56 6.83 14.21 -0.23
C HIS A 56 6.27 15.63 -0.18
N VAL A 57 5.01 15.83 -0.57
CA VAL A 57 4.32 17.13 -0.50
C VAL A 57 4.30 17.64 0.94
N ARG A 58 3.88 16.80 1.89
CA ARG A 58 3.88 17.14 3.32
C ARG A 58 5.28 17.53 3.81
N ALA A 59 6.29 16.75 3.48
CA ALA A 59 7.68 17.02 3.88
C ALA A 59 8.21 18.32 3.27
N PHE A 60 7.87 18.58 2.01
CA PHE A 60 8.21 19.82 1.31
C PHE A 60 7.59 21.04 1.99
N GLU A 61 6.28 21.00 2.30
CA GLU A 61 5.60 22.10 2.98
C GLU A 61 6.18 22.35 4.37
N GLN A 62 6.42 21.29 5.15
CA GLN A 62 7.05 21.37 6.46
C GLN A 62 8.43 22.03 6.39
N ALA A 63 9.23 21.73 5.36
CA ALA A 63 10.54 22.33 5.15
C ALA A 63 10.47 23.78 4.69
N GLN A 64 9.48 24.13 3.87
CA GLN A 64 9.36 25.45 3.24
C GLN A 64 8.64 26.48 4.12
N PHE A 65 7.65 26.05 4.89
CA PHE A 65 6.75 26.91 5.66
C PHE A 65 6.84 26.69 7.17
N GLY A 66 7.57 25.66 7.64
CA GLY A 66 7.70 25.33 9.06
C GLY A 66 6.53 24.51 9.62
N GLU A 67 5.48 24.31 8.82
CA GLU A 67 4.36 23.42 9.08
C GLU A 67 3.81 22.89 7.75
N ALA A 68 3.31 21.66 7.75
CA ALA A 68 2.52 21.14 6.65
C ALA A 68 1.08 21.65 6.75
N SER A 69 0.46 21.94 5.61
CA SER A 69 -0.95 22.32 5.57
C SER A 69 -1.84 21.17 6.06
N ALA A 70 -3.03 21.52 6.56
CA ALA A 70 -4.01 20.51 6.97
C ALA A 70 -4.37 19.55 5.83
N ASP A 71 -4.39 20.05 4.59
CA ASP A 71 -4.65 19.26 3.38
C ASP A 71 -3.54 18.23 3.14
N ALA A 72 -2.27 18.67 3.15
CA ALA A 72 -1.13 17.75 2.97
C ALA A 72 -0.99 16.73 4.11
N ILE A 73 -1.40 17.08 5.34
CA ILE A 73 -1.46 16.13 6.45
C ILE A 73 -2.53 15.07 6.19
N VAL A 74 -3.76 15.49 5.88
CA VAL A 74 -4.90 14.58 5.63
C VAL A 74 -4.63 13.69 4.43
N ASP A 75 -4.07 14.23 3.34
CA ASP A 75 -3.68 13.44 2.17
C ASP A 75 -2.61 12.42 2.52
N SER A 76 -1.56 12.83 3.24
CA SER A 76 -0.50 11.92 3.66
C SER A 76 -1.04 10.78 4.53
N GLU A 77 -1.98 11.05 5.44
CA GLU A 77 -2.61 10.02 6.28
C GLU A 77 -3.51 9.11 5.45
N TYR A 78 -4.33 9.68 4.56
CA TYR A 78 -5.26 8.91 3.73
C TYR A 78 -4.53 7.96 2.77
N TYR A 79 -3.50 8.44 2.08
CA TYR A 79 -2.78 7.62 1.11
C TYR A 79 -1.90 6.56 1.77
N ASP A 80 -1.37 6.84 2.96
CA ASP A 80 -0.67 5.83 3.78
C ASP A 80 -1.62 4.69 4.18
N ASP A 81 -2.80 5.03 4.72
CA ASP A 81 -3.87 4.08 5.04
C ASP A 81 -4.31 3.28 3.80
N LEU A 82 -4.43 3.94 2.64
CA LEU A 82 -4.81 3.31 1.37
C LEU A 82 -3.77 2.30 0.90
N ALA A 83 -2.48 2.65 0.98
CA ALA A 83 -1.38 1.76 0.63
C ALA A 83 -1.32 0.57 1.59
N ALA A 84 -1.50 0.79 2.89
CA ALA A 84 -1.58 -0.27 3.90
C ALA A 84 -2.74 -1.23 3.63
N ALA A 85 -3.93 -0.71 3.31
CA ALA A 85 -5.10 -1.53 3.04
C ALA A 85 -4.98 -2.34 1.73
N TRP A 86 -4.39 -1.77 0.67
CA TRP A 86 -4.06 -2.55 -0.54
C TRP A 86 -2.98 -3.60 -0.29
N SER A 87 -2.02 -3.32 0.59
CA SER A 87 -0.97 -4.28 0.97
C SER A 87 -1.56 -5.49 1.71
N LEU A 88 -2.48 -5.25 2.65
CA LEU A 88 -3.25 -6.29 3.32
C LEU A 88 -3.98 -7.19 2.31
N VAL A 89 -4.75 -6.59 1.40
CA VAL A 89 -5.53 -7.34 0.40
C VAL A 89 -4.62 -8.07 -0.60
N ALA A 90 -3.49 -7.49 -0.99
CA ALA A 90 -2.50 -8.21 -1.82
C ALA A 90 -1.92 -9.43 -1.08
N GLY A 91 -1.71 -9.33 0.24
CA GLY A 91 -1.33 -10.44 1.10
C GLY A 91 -2.36 -11.56 1.12
N GLU A 92 -3.65 -11.22 1.26
CA GLU A 92 -4.77 -12.17 1.20
C GLU A 92 -4.81 -12.95 -0.12
N HIS A 93 -4.45 -12.29 -1.23
CA HIS A 93 -4.38 -12.90 -2.56
C HIS A 93 -3.06 -13.62 -2.86
N GLN A 94 -2.21 -13.84 -1.86
CA GLN A 94 -0.89 -14.50 -1.97
C GLN A 94 0.07 -13.83 -2.96
N LEU A 95 -0.08 -12.53 -3.18
CA LEU A 95 0.83 -11.76 -4.05
C LEU A 95 2.15 -11.42 -3.36
N ILE A 96 2.22 -11.64 -2.05
CA ILE A 96 3.40 -11.43 -1.20
C ILE A 96 4.06 -12.77 -0.85
N SER A 97 3.92 -13.79 -1.71
CA SER A 97 4.71 -15.02 -1.61
C SER A 97 5.89 -14.96 -2.56
N PRO A 98 7.13 -15.23 -2.09
CA PRO A 98 8.32 -15.22 -2.95
C PRO A 98 8.20 -16.19 -4.13
N ASP A 99 7.54 -17.34 -3.96
CA ASP A 99 7.34 -18.33 -5.03
C ASP A 99 6.53 -17.81 -6.23
N ALA A 100 5.58 -16.88 -6.03
CA ALA A 100 4.73 -16.40 -7.13
C ALA A 100 5.47 -15.42 -8.07
N ILE A 101 6.46 -14.70 -7.55
CA ILE A 101 7.25 -13.73 -8.32
C ILE A 101 8.39 -14.43 -9.07
N PHE A 102 9.00 -15.47 -8.48
CA PHE A 102 10.09 -16.23 -9.14
C PHE A 102 9.61 -17.32 -10.11
N ALA A 103 8.36 -17.79 -10.04
CA ALA A 103 7.85 -18.82 -10.94
C ALA A 103 7.62 -18.34 -12.39
N HIS A 104 7.66 -17.04 -12.67
CA HIS A 104 7.46 -16.49 -14.03
C HIS A 104 8.72 -15.96 -14.73
N ASP A 105 9.87 -15.90 -14.05
CA ASP A 105 11.13 -15.45 -14.68
C ASP A 105 11.95 -16.62 -15.27
N GLY A 106 11.55 -17.86 -15.00
CA GLY A 106 12.27 -19.08 -15.41
C GLY A 106 11.75 -19.80 -16.65
N SER A 107 10.77 -19.24 -17.39
CA SER A 107 10.24 -19.89 -18.60
C SER A 107 10.03 -18.88 -19.73
N VAL A 108 11.14 -18.44 -20.30
CA VAL A 108 11.17 -17.99 -21.70
C VAL A 108 11.90 -19.07 -22.50
N HIS A 109 11.17 -19.54 -23.50
CA HIS A 109 11.42 -20.71 -24.32
C HIS A 109 12.50 -20.49 -25.38
#